data_AF-A0A821CXD0-F1
#
_entry.id   AF-A0A821CXD0-F1
#
_cell.length_a   1.000
_cell.length_b   1.000
_cell.length_c   1.000
_cell.angle_alpha   90.00
_cell.angle_beta   90.00
_cell.angle_gamma   90.00
#
_symmetry.space_group_name_H-M   'P 1'
#
loop_
_entity.id
_entity.type
_entity.pdbx_description
1 polymer ?
#
loop_
_entity_poly.entity_id
_entity_poly.type
_entity_poly.pdbx_seq_one_letter_code
_entity_poly.pdbx_strand_id
1 'polypeptide(L)'
;PPGGGTDCHRTWETLYMGAVPIVLSSGLDPLFSKTRSVIANDWSQLTQDFLLSFNFSLNDHIIPDVLNARYWRETLFRHRHNYSLVSP
;
A
#
# COMPACT_ATOMS: atom_id res chain seq x y z
N PRO A 1 -13.01 -1.57 -3.23
CA PRO A 1 -13.43 -0.87 -4.48
C PRO A 1 -13.01 0.60 -4.40
N PRO A 2 -12.59 1.22 -5.51
CA PRO A 2 -12.26 2.64 -5.55
C PRO A 2 -13.45 3.50 -5.11
N GLY A 3 -13.15 4.68 -4.56
CA GLY A 3 -14.15 5.68 -4.20
C GLY A 3 -14.39 6.63 -5.38
N GLY A 4 -14.49 7.94 -5.09
CA GLY A 4 -14.40 8.96 -6.14
C GLY A 4 -12.98 9.09 -6.75
N GLY A 5 -11.98 8.40 -6.18
CA GLY A 5 -10.60 8.34 -6.66
C GLY A 5 -10.08 6.89 -6.71
N THR A 6 -8.79 6.73 -7.01
CA THR A 6 -8.12 5.42 -7.17
C THR A 6 -8.07 4.61 -5.86
N ASP A 7 -8.19 5.26 -4.71
CA ASP A 7 -8.34 4.64 -3.40
C ASP A 7 -9.65 5.09 -2.69
N CYS A 8 -9.89 4.56 -1.49
CA CYS A 8 -11.00 4.96 -0.63
C CYS A 8 -10.66 4.79 0.85
N HIS A 9 -11.37 5.49 1.74
CA HIS A 9 -11.16 5.40 3.20
C HIS A 9 -11.21 3.95 3.71
N ARG A 10 -12.14 3.14 3.18
CA ARG A 10 -12.26 1.72 3.55
C ARG A 10 -11.00 0.91 3.27
N THR A 11 -10.24 1.25 2.22
CA THR A 11 -8.97 0.57 1.91
C THR A 11 -7.98 0.79 3.06
N TRP A 12 -7.88 2.02 3.55
CA TRP A 12 -6.99 2.38 4.66
C TRP A 12 -7.46 1.79 5.99
N GLU A 13 -8.76 1.85 6.29
CA GLU A 13 -9.34 1.23 7.47
C GLU A 13 -9.09 -0.29 7.49
N THR A 14 -9.24 -0.97 6.35
CA THR A 14 -8.97 -2.41 6.20
C THR A 14 -7.52 -2.75 6.57
N LEU A 15 -6.56 -1.94 6.10
CA LEU A 15 -5.14 -2.11 6.40
C LEU A 15 -4.86 -1.93 7.90
N TYR A 16 -5.47 -0.94 8.53
CA TYR A 16 -5.37 -0.72 9.98
C TYR A 16 -5.98 -1.85 10.80
N MET A 17 -7.04 -2.49 10.31
CA MET A 17 -7.69 -3.63 10.96
C MET A 17 -6.95 -4.95 10.80
N GLY A 18 -5.79 -4.98 10.13
CA GLY A 18 -5.02 -6.21 9.94
C GLY A 18 -5.38 -7.01 8.69
N ALA A 19 -6.39 -6.57 7.93
CA ALA A 19 -6.82 -7.26 6.73
C ALA A 19 -5.95 -6.93 5.52
N VAL A 20 -6.07 -7.77 4.49
CA VAL A 20 -5.33 -7.68 3.22
C VAL A 20 -6.29 -7.23 2.12
N PRO A 21 -6.30 -5.95 1.74
CA PRO A 21 -7.14 -5.50 0.64
C PRO A 21 -6.58 -5.97 -0.70
N ILE A 22 -7.48 -6.37 -1.60
CA ILE A 22 -7.15 -6.61 -3.00
C ILE A 22 -7.50 -5.33 -3.77
N VAL A 23 -6.51 -4.78 -4.47
CA VAL A 23 -6.61 -3.55 -5.27
C VAL A 23 -6.23 -3.84 -6.71
N LEU A 24 -6.80 -3.08 -7.65
CA LEU A 24 -6.36 -3.12 -9.05
C LEU A 24 -5.11 -2.26 -9.24
N SER A 25 -4.24 -2.70 -10.16
CA SER A 25 -3.04 -1.97 -10.55
C SER A 25 -3.39 -0.55 -11.01
N SER A 26 -2.61 0.43 -10.55
CA SER A 26 -2.78 1.84 -10.86
C SER A 26 -1.48 2.61 -10.59
N GLY A 27 -1.53 3.95 -10.72
CA GLY A 27 -0.42 4.81 -10.28
C GLY A 27 -0.10 4.71 -8.78
N LEU A 28 -0.94 4.05 -7.98
CA LEU A 28 -0.72 3.82 -6.55
C LEU A 28 0.04 2.52 -6.24
N ASP A 29 0.47 1.75 -7.23
CA ASP A 29 1.23 0.50 -6.99
C ASP A 29 2.49 0.70 -6.11
N PRO A 30 3.30 1.77 -6.29
CA PRO A 30 4.44 2.03 -5.40
C PRO A 30 4.05 2.30 -3.93
N LEU A 31 2.81 2.69 -3.68
CA LEU A 31 2.26 2.90 -2.35
C LEU A 31 1.75 1.58 -1.78
N PHE A 32 0.90 0.86 -2.52
CA PHE A 32 0.30 -0.38 -2.05
C PHE A 32 1.31 -1.53 -1.90
N SER A 33 2.39 -1.54 -2.69
CA SER A 33 3.50 -2.51 -2.52
C SER A 33 4.25 -2.38 -1.19
N LYS A 34 4.13 -1.24 -0.49
CA LYS A 34 4.66 -1.03 0.87
C LYS A 34 3.68 -1.42 1.97
N THR A 35 2.51 -1.93 1.58
CA THR A 35 1.45 -2.38 2.49
C THR A 35 1.25 -3.88 2.34
N ARG A 36 0.24 -4.44 3.02
CA ARG A 36 -0.15 -5.84 2.89
C ARG A 36 -1.10 -6.10 1.72
N SER A 37 -1.30 -5.13 0.83
CA SER A 37 -2.27 -5.21 -0.25
C SER A 37 -1.85 -6.20 -1.32
N VAL A 38 -2.81 -6.93 -1.88
CA VAL A 38 -2.61 -7.70 -3.11
C VAL A 38 -2.95 -6.79 -4.29
N ILE A 39 -2.00 -6.60 -5.20
CA ILE A 39 -2.18 -5.83 -6.42
C ILE A 39 -2.47 -6.80 -7.57
N ALA A 40 -3.66 -6.70 -8.16
CA ALA A 40 -4.07 -7.49 -9.32
C ALA A 40 -4.16 -6.61 -10.57
N ASN A 41 -3.80 -7.14 -11.74
CA ASN A 41 -3.89 -6.38 -12.99
C ASN A 41 -5.36 -6.21 -13.42
N ASP A 42 -6.15 -7.25 -13.22
CA ASP A 42 -7.59 -7.28 -13.47
C ASP A 42 -8.27 -8.34 -12.60
N TRP A 43 -9.61 -8.33 -12.56
CA TRP A 43 -10.38 -9.24 -11.71
C TRP A 43 -10.31 -10.71 -12.13
N SER A 44 -10.04 -11.01 -13.40
CA SER A 44 -9.96 -12.39 -13.90
C SER A 44 -8.73 -13.13 -13.37
N GLN A 45 -7.70 -12.40 -12.94
CA GLN A 45 -6.51 -12.95 -12.30
C GLN A 45 -6.80 -13.58 -10.92
N LEU A 46 -7.89 -13.20 -10.25
CA LEU A 46 -8.22 -13.63 -8.88
C LEU A 46 -8.77 -15.06 -8.82
N THR A 47 -7.99 -16.04 -9.27
CA THR A 47 -8.28 -17.46 -9.12
C THR A 47 -7.90 -17.96 -7.73
N GLN A 48 -8.42 -19.13 -7.36
CA GLN A 48 -8.03 -19.79 -6.11
C GLN A 48 -6.52 -20.04 -6.05
N ASP A 49 -5.92 -20.55 -7.12
CA ASP A 49 -4.48 -20.82 -7.19
C ASP A 49 -3.67 -19.53 -7.03
N PHE A 50 -4.12 -18.43 -7.65
CA PHE A 50 -3.49 -17.12 -7.46
C PHE A 50 -3.54 -16.68 -5.99
N LEU A 51 -4.70 -16.75 -5.35
CA LEU A 51 -4.84 -16.35 -3.94
C LEU A 51 -4.06 -17.24 -2.98
N LEU A 52 -3.98 -18.55 -3.26
CA LEU A 52 -3.21 -19.52 -2.48
C LEU A 52 -1.69 -19.39 -2.69
N SER A 53 -1.24 -18.70 -3.74
CA SER A 53 0.18 -18.41 -3.93
C SER A 53 0.75 -17.40 -2.92
N PHE A 54 -0.12 -16.63 -2.25
CA PHE A 54 0.28 -15.68 -1.23
C PHE A 54 0.38 -16.35 0.14
N ASN A 55 1.48 -16.10 0.84
CA ASN A 55 1.64 -16.55 2.21
C ASN A 55 1.21 -15.46 3.22
N PHE A 56 -0.05 -15.51 3.64
CA PHE A 56 -0.59 -14.59 4.66
C PHE A 56 -0.31 -15.03 6.10
N SER A 57 0.29 -16.20 6.34
CA SER A 57 0.63 -16.67 7.70
C SER A 57 1.73 -15.82 8.36
N LEU A 58 2.43 -15.01 7.58
CA LEU A 58 3.45 -14.06 8.02
C LEU A 58 2.89 -12.65 8.24
N ASN A 59 1.58 -12.43 8.11
CA ASN A 59 0.99 -11.16 8.50
C ASN A 59 1.06 -11.03 10.03
N ASP A 60 2.17 -10.50 10.51
CA ASP A 60 2.24 -9.98 11.86
C ASP A 60 1.20 -8.86 12.03
N HIS A 61 0.76 -8.64 13.26
CA HIS A 61 -0.16 -7.54 13.58
C HIS A 61 0.53 -6.17 13.47
N ILE A 62 1.75 -6.08 12.92
CA ILE A 62 2.53 -4.84 12.82
C ILE A 62 2.01 -4.03 11.65
N ILE A 63 1.37 -2.91 11.98
CA ILE A 63 0.84 -1.94 11.02
C ILE A 63 2.00 -1.38 10.19
N PRO A 64 2.00 -1.51 8.84
CA PRO A 64 3.05 -0.96 8.00
C PRO A 64 3.27 0.53 8.25
N ASP A 65 4.53 0.96 8.39
CA ASP A 65 4.87 2.35 8.71
C ASP A 65 4.29 3.36 7.72
N VAL A 66 4.16 2.98 6.46
CA VAL A 66 3.58 3.82 5.37
C VAL A 66 2.14 4.27 5.66
N LEU A 67 1.43 3.58 6.56
CA LEU A 67 0.09 3.98 6.98
C LEU A 67 0.14 5.18 7.95
N ASN A 68 1.23 5.37 8.66
CA ASN A 68 1.35 6.38 9.70
C ASN A 68 1.78 7.74 9.15
N ALA A 69 1.12 8.82 9.59
CA ALA A 69 1.45 10.20 9.19
C ALA A 69 2.93 10.58 9.46
N ARG A 70 3.54 10.00 10.50
CA ARG A 70 4.96 10.18 10.83
C ARG A 70 5.87 9.78 9.66
N TYR A 71 5.61 8.63 9.03
CA TYR A 71 6.41 8.13 7.91
C TYR A 71 6.48 9.15 6.77
N TRP A 72 5.32 9.75 6.42
CA TRP A 72 5.24 10.73 5.35
C TRP A 72 5.94 12.04 5.70
N ARG A 73 5.76 12.52 6.94
CA ARG A 73 6.45 13.70 7.42
C ARG A 73 7.97 13.53 7.32
N GLU A 74 8.50 12.41 7.79
CA GLU A 74 9.93 12.09 7.71
C GLU A 74 10.42 11.89 6.27
N THR A 75 9.60 11.29 5.41
CA THR A 75 9.90 11.10 3.98
C THR A 75 10.00 12.45 3.28
N LEU A 76 9.05 13.35 3.51
CA LEU A 76 9.08 14.71 2.96
C LEU A 76 10.29 15.50 3.45
N PHE A 77 10.63 15.44 4.74
CA PHE A 77 11.81 16.12 5.26
C PHE A 77 13.12 15.58 4.67
N ARG A 78 13.25 14.25 4.53
CA ARG A 78 14.40 13.62 3.87
C ARG A 78 14.53 14.07 2.42
N HIS A 79 13.44 14.07 1.66
CA HIS A 79 13.48 14.55 0.28
C HIS A 79 13.85 16.03 0.20
N ARG A 80 13.26 16.90 1.03
CA ARG A 80 13.61 18.33 1.07
C ARG A 80 15.08 18.55 1.39
N HIS A 81 15.62 17.86 2.39
CA HIS A 81 17.04 17.96 2.74
C HIS A 81 17.96 17.51 1.61
N ASN A 82 17.64 16.37 0.98
CA ASN A 82 18.42 15.87 -0.16
C ASN A 82 18.36 16.83 -1.35
N TYR A 83 17.20 17.45 -1.64
CA TYR A 83 17.10 18.48 -2.67
C TYR A 83 17.97 19.70 -2.35
N SER A 84 18.06 20.11 -1.08
CA SER A 84 18.93 21.23 -0.66
C SER A 84 20.43 20.93 -0.78
N LEU A 85 20.84 19.66 -0.77
CA LEU A 85 22.24 19.25 -0.91
C LEU A 85 22.68 19.02 -2.36
N VAL A 86 21.73 18.80 -3.27
CA VAL A 86 21.99 18.45 -4.69
C VAL A 86 21.65 19.61 -5.63
N SER A 87 21.04 20.68 -5.12
CA SER A 87 20.82 21.93 -5.88
C SER A 87 22.06 22.83 -5.77
N PRO A 88 22.56 23.40 -6.89
CA PRO A 88 23.74 24.28 -6.90
C PRO A 88 23.53 25.60 -6.15
#